data_AF-A0A5C0UE80-F1
#
_entry.id   AF-A0A5C0UE80-F1
#
_cell.length_a   1.000
_cell.length_b   1.000
_cell.length_c   1.000
_cell.angle_alpha   90.00
_cell.angle_beta   90.00
_cell.angle_gamma   90.00
#
_symmetry.space_group_name_H-M   'P 1'
#
loop_
_entity.id
_entity.type
_entity.pdbx_description
1 polymer ?
#
loop_
_entity_poly.entity_id
_entity_poly.type
_entity_poly.pdbx_seq_one_letter_code
_entity_poly.pdbx_strand_id
1 'polypeptide(L)'
;MSQIKKSLEYHSNFPKGKWGMHATKPLSAQDMSLAYSPGVADPCLEIESDPKSALEYTSKGNLVAVISNGTAVLGLGNIGALASKPVMEGKCILMNKMSGVFGVDIEIDENDAQNIIDIIRKISPSFGAINLEDIKAPECFMIEEELQNLGIPVFHDDQHGTAIVATAGIENALKLIGKSWSSIKVVANGAGAAGIACLDSMVNMGLNPKNIMLFDSKGLINKDRSGLNKYKAKYASDEKSCTLEEALDGADVFLGVSAAKALKPEWTKKMSENPIIFGLANPEPEIMPELAKAARRDCIIATGRSDYPNQVNNLLCFPYIFRGALDSGAERINDNMKRACIKAIAEIARNDEEFGVDHIIPSALDERLGLVVSKAVAEASGGKIPNHYGRYVEKMLNENSSKYFNIFDQSKSMNISNTPNAVKEIYKAWDISIKEDTNANYKLMPLEKSCDGEKLVWFFGLESNPWIAYSQAGGKVIDQIKEMFDFTDIPHVPIVSLEQCRNLEKRKDFCGRLSLDKGLKMEFKQGLRNIAYLTLLLSGVEYEQTSN
;
A
#
# COMPACT_ATOMS: atom_id res chain seq x y z
N MET A 1 -8.27 -30.97 -2.23
CA MET A 1 -7.47 -30.62 -1.04
C MET A 1 -8.21 -29.58 -0.23
N SER A 2 -8.33 -29.75 1.09
CA SER A 2 -8.94 -28.75 1.98
C SER A 2 -8.11 -27.47 2.00
N GLN A 3 -8.74 -26.33 2.31
CA GLN A 3 -8.04 -25.04 2.42
C GLN A 3 -6.92 -25.07 3.47
N ILE A 4 -7.14 -25.78 4.58
CA ILE A 4 -6.14 -26.00 5.63
C ILE A 4 -4.90 -26.70 5.05
N LYS A 5 -5.09 -27.79 4.30
CA LYS A 5 -3.98 -28.53 3.71
C LYS A 5 -3.18 -27.66 2.74
N LYS A 6 -3.85 -26.87 1.89
CA LYS A 6 -3.18 -25.92 0.97
C LYS A 6 -2.35 -24.88 1.73
N SER A 7 -2.88 -24.33 2.83
CA SER A 7 -2.17 -23.34 3.65
C SER A 7 -0.92 -23.94 4.32
N LEU A 8 -1.04 -25.14 4.89
CA LEU A 8 0.09 -25.83 5.51
C LEU A 8 1.14 -26.25 4.49
N GLU A 9 0.75 -26.73 3.31
CA GLU A 9 1.67 -27.05 2.20
C GLU A 9 2.39 -25.78 1.71
N TYR A 10 1.69 -24.66 1.55
CA TYR A 10 2.29 -23.40 1.16
C TYR A 10 3.43 -22.96 2.10
N HIS A 11 3.29 -23.13 3.41
CA HIS A 11 4.34 -22.77 4.39
C HIS A 11 5.43 -23.85 4.56
N SER A 12 5.14 -25.11 4.26
CA SER A 12 6.06 -26.24 4.53
C SER A 12 6.88 -26.67 3.31
N ASN A 13 6.47 -26.28 2.11
CA ASN A 13 7.25 -26.49 0.88
C ASN A 13 8.62 -25.83 1.01
N PHE A 14 9.64 -26.41 0.38
CA PHE A 14 11.01 -25.87 0.43
C PHE A 14 11.17 -24.66 -0.51
N PRO A 15 11.81 -23.57 -0.07
CA PRO A 15 12.26 -23.31 1.31
C PRO A 15 11.08 -23.05 2.26
N LYS A 16 11.18 -23.58 3.50
CA LYS A 16 10.11 -23.45 4.52
C LYS A 16 9.92 -21.98 4.92
N GLY A 17 8.70 -21.63 5.31
CA GLY A 17 8.31 -20.26 5.63
C GLY A 17 7.98 -19.46 4.37
N LYS A 18 7.77 -18.16 4.54
CA LYS A 18 7.42 -17.24 3.43
C LYS A 18 8.49 -16.19 3.15
N TRP A 19 9.45 -16.05 4.06
CA TRP A 19 10.42 -14.98 4.06
C TRP A 19 11.84 -15.51 4.25
N GLY A 20 12.82 -14.83 3.65
CA GLY A 20 14.22 -15.17 3.75
C GLY A 20 15.12 -14.03 3.29
N MET A 21 16.40 -14.09 3.67
CA MET A 21 17.39 -13.10 3.27
C MET A 21 18.04 -13.46 1.94
N HIS A 22 18.31 -12.45 1.12
CA HIS A 22 19.09 -12.59 -0.11
C HIS A 22 20.15 -11.49 -0.18
N ALA A 23 21.26 -11.78 -0.86
CA ALA A 23 22.29 -10.79 -1.09
C ALA A 23 21.80 -9.73 -2.09
N THR A 24 21.94 -8.45 -1.75
CA THR A 24 21.59 -7.33 -2.63
C THR A 24 22.74 -6.90 -3.53
N LYS A 25 23.92 -7.49 -3.35
CA LYS A 25 25.15 -7.24 -4.12
C LYS A 25 25.71 -8.57 -4.66
N PRO A 26 26.41 -8.55 -5.81
CA PRO A 26 27.16 -9.72 -6.29
C PRO A 26 28.18 -10.20 -5.26
N LEU A 27 28.46 -11.50 -5.25
CA LEU A 27 29.43 -12.15 -4.35
C LEU A 27 30.45 -12.97 -5.16
N SER A 28 31.12 -12.33 -6.12
CA SER A 28 32.27 -12.95 -6.79
C SER A 28 33.50 -12.97 -5.87
N ALA A 29 34.56 -13.68 -6.28
CA ALA A 29 35.82 -13.71 -5.53
C ALA A 29 36.43 -12.31 -5.32
N GLN A 30 36.21 -11.37 -6.25
CA GLN A 30 36.64 -9.98 -6.10
C GLN A 30 35.74 -9.22 -5.11
N ASP A 31 34.42 -9.41 -5.21
CA ASP A 31 33.44 -8.74 -4.35
C ASP A 31 33.58 -9.13 -2.88
N MET A 32 34.05 -10.35 -2.57
CA MET A 32 34.28 -10.80 -1.19
C MET A 32 35.22 -9.88 -0.40
N SER A 33 36.21 -9.27 -1.07
CA SER A 33 37.13 -8.32 -0.43
C SER A 33 36.50 -6.95 -0.12
N LEU A 34 35.37 -6.63 -0.76
CA LEU A 34 34.57 -5.42 -0.54
C LEU A 34 33.43 -5.67 0.44
N ALA A 35 32.73 -6.79 0.27
CA ALA A 35 31.59 -7.19 1.11
C ALA A 35 32.01 -7.61 2.52
N TYR A 36 33.27 -8.01 2.70
CA TYR A 36 33.83 -8.41 3.98
C TYR A 36 35.26 -7.88 4.15
N SER A 37 36.08 -8.53 4.97
CA SER A 37 37.45 -8.11 5.21
C SER A 37 38.31 -8.15 3.93
N PRO A 38 39.13 -7.12 3.68
CA PRO A 38 39.33 -5.93 4.52
C PRO A 38 38.34 -4.77 4.25
N GLY A 39 37.67 -4.73 3.09
CA GLY A 39 36.92 -3.56 2.62
C GLY A 39 35.74 -3.12 3.48
N VAL A 40 35.11 -4.04 4.23
CA VAL A 40 34.03 -3.71 5.17
C VAL A 40 34.46 -2.77 6.31
N ALA A 41 35.77 -2.61 6.55
CA ALA A 41 36.27 -1.68 7.56
C ALA A 41 35.98 -0.21 7.20
N ASP A 42 36.03 0.15 5.92
CA ASP A 42 35.84 1.52 5.45
C ASP A 42 34.45 2.08 5.80
N PRO A 43 33.32 1.42 5.47
CA PRO A 43 32.00 1.90 5.89
C PRO A 43 31.81 1.87 7.42
N CYS A 44 32.47 0.96 8.14
CA CYS A 44 32.40 0.95 9.62
C CYS A 44 33.04 2.20 10.22
N LEU A 45 34.22 2.61 9.74
CA LEU A 45 34.91 3.82 10.21
C LEU A 45 34.15 5.09 9.81
N GLU A 46 33.51 5.10 8.64
CA GLU A 46 32.66 6.22 8.22
C GLU A 46 31.43 6.37 9.14
N ILE A 47 30.80 5.26 9.53
CA ILE A 47 29.67 5.25 10.49
C ILE A 47 30.14 5.62 11.90
N GLU A 48 31.34 5.23 12.32
CA GLU A 48 31.92 5.65 13.59
C GLU A 48 32.10 7.18 13.63
N SER A 49 32.56 7.77 12.52
CA SER A 49 32.77 9.22 12.38
C SER A 49 31.44 10.00 12.25
N ASP A 50 30.51 9.53 11.42
CA ASP A 50 29.16 10.08 11.28
C ASP A 50 28.11 8.96 11.33
N PRO A 51 27.43 8.77 12.49
CA PRO A 51 26.40 7.74 12.64
C PRO A 51 25.23 7.84 11.65
N LYS A 52 24.99 9.01 11.03
CA LYS A 52 23.92 9.17 10.03
C LYS A 52 24.24 8.45 8.72
N SER A 53 25.52 8.25 8.41
CA SER A 53 25.97 7.52 7.22
C SER A 53 25.55 6.04 7.24
N ALA A 54 25.08 5.52 8.38
CA ALA A 54 24.46 4.19 8.46
C ALA A 54 23.26 4.05 7.52
N LEU A 55 22.54 5.14 7.19
CA LEU A 55 21.46 5.13 6.21
C LEU A 55 21.96 4.97 4.76
N GLU A 56 23.21 5.32 4.49
CA GLU A 56 23.85 5.23 3.18
C GLU A 56 24.56 3.88 2.99
N TYR A 57 25.34 3.45 3.98
CA TYR A 57 26.23 2.29 3.85
C TYR A 57 25.64 0.97 4.36
N THR A 58 24.41 0.99 4.90
CA THR A 58 23.74 -0.22 5.38
C THR A 58 22.31 -0.33 4.89
N SER A 59 21.68 -1.48 5.12
CA SER A 59 20.26 -1.68 4.84
C SER A 59 19.33 -0.85 5.74
N LYS A 60 19.83 -0.19 6.80
CA LYS A 60 19.01 0.55 7.79
C LYS A 60 17.99 1.48 7.13
N GLY A 61 18.37 2.22 6.08
CA GLY A 61 17.47 3.14 5.38
C GLY A 61 16.28 2.50 4.66
N ASN A 62 16.27 1.17 4.50
CA ASN A 62 15.20 0.42 3.87
C ASN A 62 14.66 -0.74 4.73
N LEU A 63 15.09 -0.85 5.99
CA LEU A 63 14.78 -1.98 6.86
C LEU A 63 13.75 -1.59 7.94
N VAL A 64 12.69 -2.39 8.06
CA VAL A 64 11.65 -2.23 9.09
C VAL A 64 11.58 -3.49 9.94
N ALA A 65 11.63 -3.33 11.25
CA ALA A 65 11.34 -4.43 12.17
C ALA A 65 9.83 -4.61 12.31
N VAL A 66 9.32 -5.79 12.00
CA VAL A 66 7.93 -6.19 12.28
C VAL A 66 7.94 -6.93 13.62
N ILE A 67 7.50 -6.27 14.68
CA ILE A 67 7.67 -6.73 16.06
C ILE A 67 6.32 -7.11 16.65
N SER A 68 6.26 -8.33 17.20
CA SER A 68 5.11 -8.83 17.95
C SER A 68 5.55 -9.66 19.15
N ASN A 69 4.70 -9.74 20.18
CA ASN A 69 4.80 -10.76 21.22
C ASN A 69 3.71 -11.84 21.12
N GLY A 70 2.89 -11.80 20.06
CA GLY A 70 1.86 -12.79 19.78
C GLY A 70 0.68 -12.80 20.75
N THR A 71 0.43 -11.67 21.44
CA THR A 71 -0.63 -11.58 22.47
C THR A 71 -2.01 -11.23 21.92
N ALA A 72 -2.12 -10.79 20.67
CA ALA A 72 -3.38 -10.43 20.02
C ALA A 72 -3.40 -10.84 18.54
N VAL A 73 -2.96 -12.05 18.21
CA VAL A 73 -2.81 -12.49 16.81
C VAL A 73 -4.17 -12.69 16.15
N LEU A 74 -4.53 -11.82 15.21
CA LEU A 74 -5.79 -11.88 14.46
C LEU A 74 -7.00 -12.07 15.40
N GLY A 75 -7.91 -13.01 15.08
CA GLY A 75 -8.99 -13.44 15.97
C GLY A 75 -8.62 -14.60 16.91
N LEU A 76 -7.34 -15.00 16.98
CA LEU A 76 -6.86 -16.12 17.78
C LEU A 76 -6.48 -15.71 19.21
N GLY A 77 -6.24 -14.41 19.43
CA GLY A 77 -5.86 -13.87 20.73
C GLY A 77 -4.41 -14.18 21.08
N ASN A 78 -4.15 -14.47 22.36
CA ASN A 78 -2.79 -14.76 22.82
C ASN A 78 -2.42 -16.21 22.51
N ILE A 79 -1.63 -16.38 21.44
CA ILE A 79 -1.07 -17.67 21.02
C ILE A 79 0.45 -17.76 21.22
N GLY A 80 1.05 -16.68 21.72
CA GLY A 80 2.48 -16.56 22.01
C GLY A 80 3.33 -16.21 20.79
N ALA A 81 4.54 -15.73 21.07
CA ALA A 81 5.48 -15.17 20.10
C ALA A 81 5.73 -16.14 18.92
N LEU A 82 6.12 -17.38 19.18
CA LEU A 82 6.44 -18.35 18.12
C LEU A 82 5.26 -18.66 17.19
N ALA A 83 4.05 -18.77 17.74
CA ALA A 83 2.86 -19.07 16.93
C ALA A 83 2.41 -17.86 16.08
N SER A 84 2.85 -16.65 16.44
CA SER A 84 2.61 -15.43 15.64
C SER A 84 3.50 -15.33 14.40
N LYS A 85 4.65 -16.02 14.38
CA LYS A 85 5.67 -15.92 13.32
C LYS A 85 5.12 -16.02 11.89
N PRO A 86 4.22 -16.97 11.55
CA PRO A 86 3.66 -17.01 10.21
C PRO A 86 2.94 -15.71 9.82
N VAL A 87 2.28 -15.02 10.75
CA VAL A 87 1.63 -13.73 10.46
C VAL A 87 2.69 -12.66 10.20
N MET A 88 3.73 -12.59 11.03
CA MET A 88 4.83 -11.61 10.89
C MET A 88 5.61 -11.79 9.59
N GLU A 89 5.97 -13.02 9.21
CA GLU A 89 6.57 -13.31 7.89
C GLU A 89 5.66 -12.86 6.74
N GLY A 90 4.34 -12.96 6.93
CA GLY A 90 3.33 -12.47 5.99
C GLY A 90 3.37 -10.95 5.82
N LYS A 91 3.52 -10.21 6.92
CA LYS A 91 3.69 -8.75 6.88
C LYS A 91 5.00 -8.37 6.19
N CYS A 92 6.10 -9.06 6.45
CA CYS A 92 7.39 -8.83 5.79
C CYS A 92 7.34 -9.01 4.27
N ILE A 93 6.79 -10.13 3.77
CA ILE A 93 6.69 -10.36 2.33
C ILE A 93 5.75 -9.36 1.64
N LEU A 94 4.64 -8.97 2.29
CA LEU A 94 3.72 -7.97 1.76
C LEU A 94 4.37 -6.59 1.70
N MET A 95 5.09 -6.20 2.76
CA MET A 95 5.85 -4.94 2.79
C MET A 95 6.84 -4.88 1.64
N ASN A 96 7.62 -5.93 1.44
CA ASN A 96 8.59 -6.01 0.35
C ASN A 96 7.92 -5.99 -1.02
N LYS A 97 6.92 -6.84 -1.25
CA LYS A 97 6.26 -6.95 -2.55
C LYS A 97 5.55 -5.66 -2.97
N MET A 98 4.94 -4.97 -2.02
CA MET A 98 4.09 -3.81 -2.31
C MET A 98 4.85 -2.48 -2.30
N SER A 99 5.95 -2.37 -1.56
CA SER A 99 6.64 -1.08 -1.34
C SER A 99 8.16 -1.13 -1.52
N GLY A 100 8.75 -2.31 -1.76
CA GLY A 100 10.20 -2.49 -1.85
C GLY A 100 10.93 -2.36 -0.50
N VAL A 101 10.20 -2.17 0.60
CA VAL A 101 10.75 -2.07 1.96
C VAL A 101 11.09 -3.47 2.48
N PHE A 102 12.25 -3.62 3.12
CA PHE A 102 12.68 -4.89 3.68
C PHE A 102 12.12 -5.06 5.10
N GLY A 103 11.18 -5.97 5.28
CA GLY A 103 10.67 -6.36 6.60
C GLY A 103 11.56 -7.41 7.26
N VAL A 104 11.78 -7.30 8.57
CA VAL A 104 12.38 -8.35 9.40
C VAL A 104 11.45 -8.62 10.57
N ASP A 105 10.93 -9.84 10.65
CA ASP A 105 10.06 -10.27 11.72
C ASP A 105 10.85 -10.59 13.01
N ILE A 106 10.36 -10.08 14.14
CA ILE A 106 10.95 -10.25 15.47
C ILE A 106 9.83 -10.61 16.45
N GLU A 107 9.79 -11.89 16.80
CA GLU A 107 8.89 -12.42 17.82
C GLU A 107 9.54 -12.32 19.22
N ILE A 108 9.07 -11.38 20.04
CA ILE A 108 9.58 -11.17 21.41
C ILE A 108 8.76 -12.03 22.39
N ASP A 109 9.39 -13.01 23.04
CA ASP A 109 8.76 -13.81 24.10
C ASP A 109 8.79 -13.09 25.46
N GLU A 110 8.08 -11.95 25.54
CA GLU A 110 7.94 -11.12 26.73
C GLU A 110 6.54 -10.47 26.74
N ASN A 111 5.96 -10.33 27.93
CA ASN A 111 4.63 -9.75 28.14
C ASN A 111 4.67 -8.44 28.94
N ASP A 112 5.75 -8.17 29.68
CA ASP A 112 5.91 -6.89 30.36
C ASP A 112 6.21 -5.78 29.35
N ALA A 113 5.35 -4.75 29.36
CA ALA A 113 5.44 -3.65 28.40
C ALA A 113 6.78 -2.89 28.49
N GLN A 114 7.32 -2.69 29.70
CA GLN A 114 8.56 -1.97 29.90
C GLN A 114 9.75 -2.77 29.37
N ASN A 115 9.78 -4.08 29.62
CA ASN A 115 10.80 -4.96 29.05
C ASN A 115 10.75 -4.98 27.52
N ILE A 116 9.57 -5.04 26.92
CA ILE A 116 9.40 -4.95 25.45
C ILE A 116 9.96 -3.62 24.92
N ILE A 117 9.59 -2.50 25.54
CA ILE A 117 10.10 -1.17 25.17
C ILE A 117 11.63 -1.14 25.23
N ASP A 118 12.23 -1.67 26.29
CA ASP A 118 13.68 -1.69 26.49
C ASP A 118 14.39 -2.59 25.46
N ILE A 119 13.78 -3.72 25.11
CA ILE A 119 14.30 -4.60 24.03
C ILE A 119 14.27 -3.85 22.71
N ILE A 120 13.14 -3.25 22.33
CA ILE A 120 12.98 -2.51 21.08
C ILE A 120 13.98 -1.35 21.00
N ARG A 121 14.16 -0.59 22.09
CA ARG A 121 15.15 0.49 22.17
C ARG A 121 16.58 0.01 21.93
N LYS A 122 16.94 -1.18 22.43
CA LYS A 122 18.30 -1.75 22.25
C LYS A 122 18.57 -2.27 20.84
N ILE A 123 17.54 -2.73 20.13
CA ILE A 123 17.70 -3.26 18.76
C ILE A 123 17.44 -2.21 17.67
N SER A 124 16.90 -1.04 18.01
CA SER A 124 16.58 0.03 17.07
C SER A 124 17.74 0.53 16.19
N PRO A 125 19.04 0.45 16.59
CA PRO A 125 20.13 0.84 15.71
C PRO A 125 20.14 0.07 14.38
N SER A 126 19.60 -1.16 14.34
CA SER A 126 19.54 -1.98 13.13
C SER A 126 18.47 -1.53 12.11
N PHE A 127 17.45 -0.77 12.52
CA PHE A 127 16.24 -0.54 11.72
C PHE A 127 16.02 0.93 11.37
N GLY A 128 15.44 1.18 10.20
CA GLY A 128 14.98 2.50 9.78
C GLY A 128 13.60 2.84 10.30
N ALA A 129 12.78 1.85 10.64
CA ALA A 129 11.48 2.01 11.30
C ALA A 129 11.06 0.76 12.08
N ILE A 130 10.05 0.89 12.94
CA ILE A 130 9.43 -0.19 13.71
C ILE A 130 7.94 -0.28 13.38
N ASN A 131 7.49 -1.46 12.98
CA ASN A 131 6.09 -1.84 12.86
C ASN A 131 5.70 -2.72 14.05
N LEU A 132 4.79 -2.25 14.90
CA LEU A 132 4.23 -3.04 16.00
C LEU A 132 2.98 -3.78 15.51
N GLU A 133 2.89 -5.07 15.83
CA GLU A 133 1.83 -5.96 15.34
C GLU A 133 1.33 -6.91 16.43
N ASP A 134 0.02 -7.18 16.44
CA ASP A 134 -0.61 -8.23 17.24
C ASP A 134 -0.24 -8.17 18.75
N ILE A 135 -0.12 -6.94 19.30
CA ILE A 135 0.11 -6.69 20.73
C ILE A 135 -1.22 -6.29 21.39
N LYS A 136 -1.59 -6.97 22.46
CA LYS A 136 -2.86 -6.71 23.16
C LYS A 136 -2.91 -5.31 23.79
N ALA A 137 -4.13 -4.79 23.90
CA ALA A 137 -4.42 -3.64 24.73
C ALA A 137 -4.59 -4.05 26.21
N PRO A 138 -4.24 -3.19 27.19
CA PRO A 138 -3.76 -1.81 27.01
C PRO A 138 -2.25 -1.65 26.77
N GLU A 139 -1.47 -2.72 26.83
CA GLU A 139 0.00 -2.68 26.76
C GLU A 139 0.49 -2.05 25.45
N CYS A 140 -0.17 -2.35 24.33
CA CYS A 140 0.19 -1.79 23.01
C CYS A 140 0.20 -0.26 22.97
N PHE A 141 -0.68 0.41 23.73
CA PHE A 141 -0.71 1.87 23.78
C PHE A 141 0.51 2.44 24.49
N MET A 142 0.89 1.84 25.62
CA MET A 142 2.06 2.28 26.38
C MET A 142 3.34 2.04 25.58
N ILE A 143 3.45 0.87 24.95
CA ILE A 143 4.60 0.50 24.11
C ILE A 143 4.75 1.50 22.96
N GLU A 144 3.67 1.78 22.23
CA GLU A 144 3.74 2.71 21.10
C GLU A 144 4.07 4.14 21.53
N GLU A 145 3.41 4.66 22.57
CA GLU A 145 3.61 6.04 23.07
C GLU A 145 5.05 6.27 23.51
N GLU A 146 5.63 5.34 24.26
CA GLU A 146 7.01 5.42 24.75
C GLU A 146 8.07 5.28 23.64
N LEU A 147 7.70 4.61 22.55
CA LEU A 147 8.58 4.40 21.41
C LEU A 147 8.47 5.51 20.35
N GLN A 148 7.52 6.45 20.45
CA GLN A 148 7.43 7.59 19.52
C GLN A 148 8.68 8.50 19.54
N ASN A 149 9.47 8.46 20.61
CA ASN A 149 10.69 9.27 20.77
C ASN A 149 11.99 8.52 20.40
N LEU A 150 11.89 7.41 19.67
CA LEU A 150 13.03 6.55 19.31
C LEU A 150 13.99 7.20 18.28
N GLY A 151 13.55 8.26 17.60
CA GLY A 151 14.29 8.91 16.51
C GLY A 151 14.15 8.20 15.15
N ILE A 152 13.33 7.15 15.08
CA ILE A 152 12.89 6.48 13.86
C ILE A 152 11.38 6.25 13.94
N PRO A 153 10.67 6.13 12.81
CA PRO A 153 9.23 5.95 12.83
C PRO A 153 8.80 4.67 13.53
N VAL A 154 7.81 4.80 14.42
CA VAL A 154 7.14 3.68 15.09
C VAL A 154 5.65 3.76 14.78
N PHE A 155 5.08 2.67 14.31
CA PHE A 155 3.68 2.59 13.90
C PHE A 155 3.09 1.24 14.29
N HIS A 156 1.97 1.25 14.99
CA HIS A 156 1.21 0.04 15.26
C HIS A 156 0.12 -0.18 14.19
N ASP A 157 0.24 -1.23 13.38
CA ASP A 157 -0.65 -1.44 12.23
C ASP A 157 -2.10 -1.74 12.63
N ASP A 158 -2.33 -2.63 13.62
CA ASP A 158 -3.70 -2.95 14.05
C ASP A 158 -4.48 -1.73 14.57
N GLN A 159 -3.76 -0.73 15.09
CA GLN A 159 -4.34 0.53 15.53
C GLN A 159 -4.53 1.47 14.34
N HIS A 160 -3.42 1.92 13.76
CA HIS A 160 -3.42 3.04 12.83
C HIS A 160 -3.72 2.62 11.40
N GLY A 161 -3.34 1.41 10.98
CA GLY A 161 -3.65 0.87 9.66
C GLY A 161 -5.15 0.74 9.44
N THR A 162 -5.83 0.08 10.39
CA THR A 162 -7.30 -0.02 10.42
C THR A 162 -7.94 1.38 10.41
N ALA A 163 -7.44 2.28 11.26
CA ALA A 163 -7.96 3.62 11.41
C ALA A 163 -7.85 4.47 10.14
N ILE A 164 -6.69 4.44 9.48
CA ILE A 164 -6.43 5.19 8.25
C ILE A 164 -7.36 4.72 7.14
N VAL A 165 -7.48 3.41 6.93
CA VAL A 165 -8.28 2.85 5.84
C VAL A 165 -9.78 3.06 6.10
N ALA A 166 -10.24 2.84 7.33
CA ALA A 166 -11.62 3.12 7.72
C ALA A 166 -11.96 4.60 7.52
N THR A 167 -11.07 5.50 7.95
CA THR A 167 -11.27 6.96 7.80
C THR A 167 -11.24 7.39 6.33
N ALA A 168 -10.43 6.76 5.47
CA ALA A 168 -10.42 7.00 4.03
C ALA A 168 -11.74 6.59 3.36
N GLY A 169 -12.28 5.43 3.74
CA GLY A 169 -13.60 5.00 3.28
C GLY A 169 -14.71 5.95 3.74
N ILE A 170 -14.68 6.39 5.01
CA ILE A 170 -15.66 7.35 5.54
C ILE A 170 -15.53 8.71 4.86
N GLU A 171 -14.31 9.23 4.61
CA GLU A 171 -14.09 10.46 3.83
C GLU A 171 -14.81 10.41 2.48
N ASN A 172 -14.69 9.28 1.77
CA ASN A 172 -15.36 9.08 0.49
C ASN A 172 -16.88 8.91 0.62
N ALA A 173 -17.35 8.19 1.65
CA ALA A 173 -18.78 8.08 1.93
C ALA A 173 -19.41 9.44 2.25
N LEU A 174 -18.73 10.28 3.05
CA LEU A 174 -19.14 11.66 3.35
C LEU A 174 -19.22 12.51 2.08
N LYS A 175 -18.26 12.35 1.17
CA LYS A 175 -18.26 13.02 -0.13
C LYS A 175 -19.48 12.63 -0.96
N LEU A 176 -19.85 11.35 -1.00
CA LEU A 176 -21.03 10.86 -1.73
C LEU A 176 -22.34 11.43 -1.17
N ILE A 177 -22.45 11.58 0.15
CA ILE A 177 -23.68 12.09 0.81
C ILE A 177 -23.67 13.61 1.03
N GLY A 178 -22.63 14.32 0.59
CA GLY A 178 -22.53 15.78 0.70
C GLY A 178 -22.36 16.32 2.12
N LYS A 179 -21.78 15.53 3.05
CA LYS A 179 -21.53 15.94 4.44
C LYS A 179 -20.05 16.22 4.70
N SER A 180 -19.78 16.95 5.79
CA SER A 180 -18.42 17.25 6.26
C SER A 180 -18.14 16.62 7.62
N TRP A 181 -16.86 16.36 7.94
CA TRP A 181 -16.46 15.83 9.25
C TRP A 181 -17.00 16.65 10.44
N SER A 182 -17.01 17.98 10.32
CA SER A 182 -17.44 18.85 11.42
C SER A 182 -18.92 18.74 11.76
N SER A 183 -19.75 18.25 10.83
CA SER A 183 -21.20 18.20 10.95
C SER A 183 -21.78 16.83 11.31
N ILE A 184 -20.98 15.76 11.24
CA ILE A 184 -21.50 14.41 11.46
C ILE A 184 -21.54 14.02 12.93
N LYS A 185 -22.45 13.08 13.24
CA LYS A 185 -22.56 12.34 14.49
C LYS A 185 -22.04 10.92 14.30
N VAL A 186 -21.15 10.49 15.19
CA VAL A 186 -20.50 9.18 15.12
C VAL A 186 -20.84 8.37 16.37
N VAL A 187 -21.37 7.18 16.17
CA VAL A 187 -21.53 6.17 17.21
C VAL A 187 -20.47 5.10 17.01
N ALA A 188 -19.54 4.98 17.95
CA ALA A 188 -18.49 3.97 17.92
C ALA A 188 -18.77 2.88 18.94
N ASN A 189 -18.77 1.62 18.52
CA ASN A 189 -18.92 0.46 19.37
C ASN A 189 -17.61 -0.35 19.39
N GLY A 190 -16.89 -0.25 20.51
CA GLY A 190 -15.56 -0.82 20.70
C GLY A 190 -14.55 0.26 21.10
N ALA A 191 -14.20 0.32 22.38
CA ALA A 191 -13.22 1.26 22.92
C ALA A 191 -11.83 0.61 23.15
N GLY A 192 -11.46 -0.32 22.27
CA GLY A 192 -10.13 -0.94 22.21
C GLY A 192 -9.16 -0.11 21.35
N ALA A 193 -8.00 -0.68 21.03
CA ALA A 193 -6.94 0.02 20.30
C ALA A 193 -7.36 0.53 18.92
N ALA A 194 -7.96 -0.34 18.09
CA ALA A 194 -8.48 0.05 16.78
C ALA A 194 -9.58 1.13 16.89
N GLY A 195 -10.51 1.01 17.84
CA GLY A 195 -11.61 1.98 17.98
C GLY A 195 -11.15 3.37 18.38
N ILE A 196 -10.23 3.47 19.35
CA ILE A 196 -9.63 4.74 19.75
C ILE A 196 -8.83 5.34 18.59
N ALA A 197 -8.01 4.54 17.89
CA ALA A 197 -7.21 5.02 16.76
C ALA A 197 -8.08 5.51 15.58
N CYS A 198 -9.18 4.81 15.29
CA CYS A 198 -10.19 5.26 14.32
C CYS A 198 -10.76 6.64 14.70
N LEU A 199 -11.19 6.81 15.96
CA LEU A 199 -11.71 8.10 16.42
C LEU A 199 -10.65 9.20 16.38
N ASP A 200 -9.42 8.91 16.78
CA ASP A 200 -8.29 9.85 16.68
C ASP A 200 -8.05 10.29 15.24
N SER A 201 -8.11 9.35 14.28
CA SER A 201 -7.97 9.64 12.86
C SER A 201 -9.12 10.48 12.30
N MET A 202 -10.36 10.21 12.70
CA MET A 202 -11.52 11.02 12.32
C MET A 202 -11.44 12.44 12.90
N VAL A 203 -11.05 12.58 14.17
CA VAL A 203 -10.83 13.88 14.82
C VAL A 203 -9.70 14.63 14.12
N ASN A 204 -8.61 13.95 13.78
CA ASN A 204 -7.56 14.52 12.96
C ASN A 204 -8.14 15.04 11.64
N MET A 205 -9.02 14.30 10.96
CA MET A 205 -9.70 14.76 9.74
C MET A 205 -10.68 15.93 9.92
N GLY A 206 -11.06 16.27 11.17
CA GLY A 206 -11.91 17.41 11.50
C GLY A 206 -13.23 17.06 12.18
N LEU A 207 -13.42 15.81 12.62
CA LEU A 207 -14.58 15.41 13.40
C LEU A 207 -14.59 16.16 14.73
N ASN A 208 -15.74 16.75 15.07
CA ASN A 208 -15.91 17.37 16.38
C ASN A 208 -16.03 16.28 17.47
N PRO A 209 -15.13 16.23 18.47
CA PRO A 209 -15.19 15.21 19.52
C PRO A 209 -16.52 15.19 20.30
N LYS A 210 -17.23 16.32 20.37
CA LYS A 210 -18.55 16.40 21.03
C LYS A 210 -19.65 15.63 20.30
N ASN A 211 -19.45 15.29 19.04
CA ASN A 211 -20.40 14.53 18.24
C ASN A 211 -20.14 13.02 18.28
N ILE A 212 -19.26 12.55 19.17
CA ILE A 212 -18.89 11.14 19.31
C ILE A 212 -19.62 10.54 20.52
N MET A 213 -20.25 9.39 20.31
CA MET A 213 -20.74 8.53 21.38
C MET A 213 -19.99 7.20 21.32
N LEU A 214 -19.09 6.98 22.28
CA LEU A 214 -18.25 5.78 22.34
C LEU A 214 -18.80 4.77 23.36
N PHE A 215 -18.95 3.53 22.92
CA PHE A 215 -19.41 2.40 23.73
C PHE A 215 -18.29 1.37 23.94
N ASP A 216 -18.26 0.78 25.13
CA ASP A 216 -17.51 -0.44 25.41
C ASP A 216 -18.41 -1.51 26.02
N SER A 217 -17.82 -2.61 26.50
CA SER A 217 -18.57 -3.74 27.07
C SER A 217 -19.45 -3.40 28.28
N LYS A 218 -19.27 -2.25 28.93
CA LYS A 218 -20.14 -1.79 30.04
C LYS A 218 -21.07 -0.65 29.64
N GLY A 219 -21.22 -0.37 28.34
CA GLY A 219 -22.10 0.67 27.81
C GLY A 219 -21.36 1.97 27.45
N LEU A 220 -22.11 3.07 27.44
CA LEU A 220 -21.59 4.40 27.08
C LEU A 220 -20.39 4.79 27.95
N ILE A 221 -19.37 5.37 27.32
CA ILE A 221 -18.28 6.03 28.01
C ILE A 221 -18.68 7.48 28.27
N ASN A 222 -18.80 7.83 29.54
CA ASN A 222 -19.22 9.16 30.01
C ASN A 222 -18.34 9.65 31.16
N LYS A 223 -18.51 10.92 31.54
CA LYS A 223 -17.69 11.58 32.58
C LYS A 223 -17.91 11.05 34.01
N ASP A 224 -19.07 10.46 34.30
CA ASP A 224 -19.41 9.93 35.62
C ASP A 224 -18.80 8.52 35.85
N ARG A 225 -18.27 7.89 34.79
CA ARG A 225 -17.77 6.53 34.83
C ARG A 225 -16.36 6.44 35.42
N SER A 226 -16.22 5.69 36.51
CA SER A 226 -14.93 5.46 37.17
C SER A 226 -14.07 4.41 36.44
N GLY A 227 -12.75 4.49 36.62
CA GLY A 227 -11.79 3.51 36.10
C GLY A 227 -11.55 3.58 34.59
N LEU A 228 -11.89 4.69 33.93
CA LEU A 228 -11.51 4.93 32.54
C LEU A 228 -10.01 5.19 32.43
N ASN A 229 -9.36 4.56 31.46
CA ASN A 229 -7.98 4.93 31.10
C ASN A 229 -7.98 6.28 30.35
N LYS A 230 -6.80 6.90 30.24
CA LYS A 230 -6.65 8.23 29.60
C LYS A 230 -7.15 8.26 28.15
N TYR A 231 -7.00 7.16 27.41
CA TYR A 231 -7.40 7.04 26.01
C TYR A 231 -8.92 7.09 25.84
N LYS A 232 -9.65 6.35 26.67
CA LYS A 232 -11.12 6.34 26.71
C LYS A 232 -11.68 7.66 27.21
N ALA A 233 -11.06 8.25 28.24
CA ALA A 233 -11.53 9.48 28.88
C ALA A 233 -11.59 10.67 27.90
N LYS A 234 -10.74 10.69 26.86
CA LYS A 234 -10.76 11.71 25.79
C LYS A 234 -12.11 11.80 25.07
N TYR A 235 -12.84 10.70 24.99
CA TYR A 235 -14.12 10.57 24.29
C TYR A 235 -15.31 10.38 25.24
N ALA A 236 -15.14 10.72 26.52
CA ALA A 236 -16.21 10.64 27.49
C ALA A 236 -17.31 11.67 27.21
N SER A 237 -18.52 11.17 26.97
CA SER A 237 -19.71 11.98 26.74
C SER A 237 -20.15 12.74 28.00
N ASP A 238 -20.79 13.89 27.80
CA ASP A 238 -21.56 14.61 28.82
C ASP A 238 -22.89 13.90 29.16
N GLU A 239 -23.38 13.05 28.27
CA GLU A 239 -24.60 12.26 28.47
C GLU A 239 -24.38 11.19 29.55
N LYS A 240 -25.25 11.16 30.56
CA LYS A 240 -25.09 10.26 31.72
C LYS A 240 -25.29 8.80 31.38
N SER A 241 -26.24 8.50 30.50
CA SER A 241 -26.52 7.14 30.08
C SER A 241 -27.43 7.13 28.87
N CYS A 242 -27.09 6.31 27.89
CA CYS A 242 -28.04 5.87 26.88
C CYS A 242 -27.66 4.45 26.45
N THR A 243 -28.61 3.75 25.85
CA THR A 243 -28.36 2.50 25.15
C THR A 243 -27.69 2.76 23.80
N LEU A 244 -27.07 1.72 23.23
CA LEU A 244 -26.51 1.80 21.87
C LEU A 244 -27.60 2.12 20.83
N GLU A 245 -28.80 1.58 21.02
CA GLU A 245 -29.96 1.84 20.16
C GLU A 245 -30.40 3.31 20.18
N GLU A 246 -30.42 3.95 21.36
CA GLU A 246 -30.78 5.36 21.50
C GLU A 246 -29.72 6.28 20.89
N ALA A 247 -28.43 5.96 21.06
CA ALA A 247 -27.34 6.75 20.49
C ALA A 247 -27.36 6.78 18.95
N LEU A 248 -27.94 5.76 18.31
CA LEU A 248 -28.04 5.67 16.85
C LEU A 248 -29.09 6.61 16.24
N ASP A 249 -29.94 7.24 17.06
CA ASP A 249 -30.97 8.17 16.57
C ASP A 249 -30.33 9.40 15.89
N GLY A 250 -30.53 9.50 14.58
CA GLY A 250 -29.95 10.53 13.74
C GLY A 250 -28.42 10.46 13.63
N ALA A 251 -27.78 9.32 13.96
CA ALA A 251 -26.36 9.13 13.74
C ALA A 251 -26.03 9.00 12.25
N ASP A 252 -24.95 9.63 11.81
CA ASP A 252 -24.50 9.57 10.41
C ASP A 252 -23.59 8.36 10.16
N VAL A 253 -22.75 8.05 11.15
CA VAL A 253 -21.76 6.97 11.08
C VAL A 253 -21.93 6.02 12.26
N PHE A 254 -21.99 4.73 11.97
CA PHE A 254 -21.72 3.67 12.94
C PHE A 254 -20.36 3.06 12.65
N LEU A 255 -19.47 3.09 13.64
CA LEU A 255 -18.16 2.43 13.61
C LEU A 255 -18.15 1.25 14.59
N GLY A 256 -18.19 0.04 14.07
CA GLY A 256 -18.05 -1.20 14.81
C GLY A 256 -16.64 -1.76 14.70
N VAL A 257 -15.98 -1.93 15.84
CA VAL A 257 -14.68 -2.62 15.99
C VAL A 257 -14.68 -3.49 17.26
N SER A 258 -15.78 -4.21 17.48
CA SER A 258 -16.07 -4.90 18.74
C SER A 258 -16.46 -6.36 18.55
N ALA A 259 -17.76 -6.66 18.54
CA ALA A 259 -18.30 -8.01 18.59
C ALA A 259 -19.30 -8.25 17.46
N ALA A 260 -19.32 -9.50 17.00
CA ALA A 260 -20.27 -9.97 16.00
C ALA A 260 -21.73 -9.65 16.40
N LYS A 261 -22.53 -9.22 15.43
CA LYS A 261 -23.98 -8.95 15.59
C LYS A 261 -24.35 -7.86 16.60
N ALA A 262 -23.40 -6.99 16.96
CA ALA A 262 -23.66 -5.92 17.92
C ALA A 262 -24.63 -4.84 17.40
N LEU A 263 -24.78 -4.68 16.07
CA LEU A 263 -25.72 -3.74 15.46
C LEU A 263 -26.93 -4.51 14.89
N LYS A 264 -28.11 -4.31 15.48
CA LYS A 264 -29.33 -4.97 14.99
C LYS A 264 -29.87 -4.29 13.73
N PRO A 265 -30.42 -5.05 12.76
CA PRO A 265 -30.93 -4.47 11.51
C PRO A 265 -31.99 -3.39 11.72
N GLU A 266 -32.91 -3.58 12.66
CA GLU A 266 -33.97 -2.63 12.98
C GLU A 266 -33.46 -1.27 13.49
N TRP A 267 -32.28 -1.24 14.12
CA TRP A 267 -31.69 -0.01 14.65
C TRP A 267 -31.14 0.90 13.54
N THR A 268 -30.70 0.32 12.42
CA THR A 268 -30.17 1.08 11.27
C THR A 268 -31.22 2.04 10.67
N LYS A 269 -32.51 1.78 10.90
CA LYS A 269 -33.62 2.65 10.46
C LYS A 269 -33.71 3.96 11.26
N LYS A 270 -33.14 4.01 12.47
CA LYS A 270 -33.11 5.23 13.31
C LYS A 270 -31.97 6.17 12.94
N MET A 271 -30.98 5.68 12.19
CA MET A 271 -29.86 6.49 11.72
C MET A 271 -30.32 7.52 10.67
N SER A 272 -29.43 8.47 10.35
CA SER A 272 -29.71 9.50 9.34
C SER A 272 -29.98 8.90 7.95
N GLU A 273 -30.49 9.72 7.02
CA GLU A 273 -30.47 9.39 5.59
C GLU A 273 -29.04 9.06 5.11
N ASN A 274 -28.94 8.05 4.24
CA ASN A 274 -27.70 7.48 3.71
C ASN A 274 -26.66 7.15 4.81
N PRO A 275 -27.01 6.32 5.80
CA PRO A 275 -26.13 6.09 6.94
C PRO A 275 -24.89 5.30 6.52
N ILE A 276 -23.75 5.66 7.11
CA ILE A 276 -22.46 5.03 6.86
C ILE A 276 -22.22 3.99 7.97
N ILE A 277 -22.08 2.73 7.59
CA ILE A 277 -21.97 1.60 8.52
C ILE A 277 -20.65 0.87 8.27
N PHE A 278 -19.72 0.95 9.22
CA PHE A 278 -18.46 0.23 9.17
C PHE A 278 -18.50 -0.88 10.21
N GLY A 279 -18.75 -2.12 9.78
CA GLY A 279 -18.76 -3.30 10.65
C GLY A 279 -17.47 -4.10 10.47
N LEU A 280 -16.46 -3.82 11.30
CA LEU A 280 -15.08 -4.29 11.10
C LEU A 280 -14.70 -5.49 11.98
N ALA A 281 -15.62 -6.01 12.80
CA ALA A 281 -15.37 -7.25 13.53
C ALA A 281 -15.16 -8.43 12.56
N ASN A 282 -14.20 -9.29 12.91
CA ASN A 282 -13.87 -10.51 12.17
C ASN A 282 -14.06 -11.75 13.06
N PRO A 283 -14.46 -12.91 12.50
CA PRO A 283 -14.84 -13.14 11.10
C PRO A 283 -16.28 -12.69 10.77
N GLU A 284 -17.11 -12.45 11.77
CA GLU A 284 -18.49 -12.00 11.62
C GLU A 284 -18.61 -10.52 12.07
N PRO A 285 -19.04 -9.61 11.18
CA PRO A 285 -19.14 -8.18 11.50
C PRO A 285 -20.28 -7.87 12.48
N GLU A 286 -20.31 -6.63 12.96
CA GLU A 286 -21.36 -6.11 13.83
C GLU A 286 -22.75 -6.19 13.18
N ILE A 287 -22.82 -6.08 11.86
CA ILE A 287 -24.00 -6.38 11.04
C ILE A 287 -23.52 -6.92 9.70
N MET A 288 -24.17 -7.97 9.19
CA MET A 288 -23.87 -8.45 7.85
C MET A 288 -24.39 -7.47 6.79
N PRO A 289 -23.66 -7.24 5.68
CA PRO A 289 -24.08 -6.32 4.62
C PRO A 289 -25.47 -6.57 4.06
N GLU A 290 -25.86 -7.83 3.86
CA GLU A 290 -27.19 -8.20 3.39
C GLU A 290 -28.31 -7.80 4.38
N LEU A 291 -28.06 -7.91 5.68
CA LEU A 291 -29.03 -7.54 6.71
C LEU A 291 -29.16 -6.02 6.84
N ALA A 292 -28.04 -5.30 6.75
CA ALA A 292 -28.02 -3.85 6.74
C ALA A 292 -28.79 -3.30 5.53
N LYS A 293 -28.45 -3.76 4.31
CA LYS A 293 -29.11 -3.32 3.07
C LYS A 293 -30.59 -3.71 3.01
N ALA A 294 -30.97 -4.86 3.59
CA ALA A 294 -32.38 -5.25 3.69
C ALA A 294 -33.18 -4.33 4.62
N ALA A 295 -32.59 -3.88 5.73
CA ALA A 295 -33.25 -2.99 6.69
C ALA A 295 -33.20 -1.51 6.27
N ARG A 296 -32.11 -1.08 5.64
CA ARG A 296 -31.82 0.30 5.23
C ARG A 296 -31.12 0.31 3.88
N ARG A 297 -31.91 0.43 2.80
CA ARG A 297 -31.45 0.25 1.41
C ARG A 297 -30.43 1.28 0.94
N ASP A 298 -30.45 2.46 1.53
CA ASP A 298 -29.59 3.61 1.24
C ASP A 298 -28.28 3.60 2.06
N CYS A 299 -28.01 2.57 2.87
CA CYS A 299 -26.80 2.54 3.66
C CYS A 299 -25.54 2.31 2.80
N ILE A 300 -24.47 3.00 3.15
CA ILE A 300 -23.12 2.74 2.64
C ILE A 300 -22.45 1.85 3.67
N ILE A 301 -22.04 0.64 3.27
CA ILE A 301 -21.51 -0.36 4.19
C ILE A 301 -20.12 -0.83 3.80
N ALA A 302 -19.24 -0.96 4.80
CA ALA A 302 -17.89 -1.46 4.70
C ALA A 302 -17.63 -2.52 5.79
N THR A 303 -16.79 -3.51 5.48
CA THR A 303 -16.40 -4.56 6.43
C THR A 303 -14.91 -4.89 6.30
N GLY A 304 -14.37 -5.68 7.23
CA GLY A 304 -13.01 -6.23 7.10
C GLY A 304 -12.88 -7.40 6.10
N ARG A 305 -14.01 -7.89 5.58
CA ARG A 305 -14.09 -9.11 4.78
C ARG A 305 -13.83 -8.85 3.30
N SER A 306 -13.00 -9.69 2.68
CA SER A 306 -12.63 -9.57 1.26
C SER A 306 -13.70 -10.03 0.28
N ASP A 307 -14.73 -10.73 0.75
CA ASP A 307 -15.84 -11.21 -0.09
C ASP A 307 -16.97 -10.18 -0.24
N TYR A 308 -16.84 -9.00 0.37
CA TYR A 308 -17.78 -7.89 0.23
C TYR A 308 -17.12 -6.65 -0.38
N PRO A 309 -17.92 -5.76 -1.00
CA PRO A 309 -17.44 -4.45 -1.41
C PRO A 309 -16.93 -3.61 -0.22
N ASN A 310 -16.17 -2.55 -0.51
CA ASN A 310 -15.65 -1.62 0.51
C ASN A 310 -14.87 -2.33 1.63
N GLN A 311 -13.92 -3.19 1.26
CA GLN A 311 -13.10 -3.89 2.26
C GLN A 311 -12.14 -2.92 2.95
N VAL A 312 -12.25 -2.80 4.28
CA VAL A 312 -11.22 -2.18 5.12
C VAL A 312 -10.09 -3.18 5.31
N ASN A 313 -8.95 -2.92 4.68
CA ASN A 313 -7.77 -3.79 4.71
C ASN A 313 -6.50 -2.98 4.96
N ASN A 314 -5.77 -3.28 6.05
CA ASN A 314 -4.56 -2.56 6.44
C ASN A 314 -3.47 -2.55 5.37
N LEU A 315 -3.49 -3.50 4.43
CA LEU A 315 -2.58 -3.56 3.28
C LEU A 315 -2.60 -2.28 2.42
N LEU A 316 -3.70 -1.54 2.45
CA LEU A 316 -3.84 -0.23 1.77
C LEU A 316 -3.00 0.87 2.41
N CYS A 317 -2.45 0.66 3.61
CA CYS A 317 -1.73 1.66 4.38
C CYS A 317 -0.29 1.25 4.70
N PHE A 318 -0.08 0.15 5.44
CA PHE A 318 1.20 -0.09 6.11
C PHE A 318 2.42 -0.14 5.19
N PRO A 319 2.41 -0.79 3.99
CA PRO A 319 3.61 -0.83 3.16
C PRO A 319 4.02 0.59 2.73
N TYR A 320 3.02 1.39 2.37
CA TYR A 320 3.21 2.67 1.70
C TYR A 320 3.52 3.80 2.67
N ILE A 321 2.93 3.76 3.88
CA ILE A 321 3.24 4.75 4.92
C ILE A 321 4.68 4.60 5.41
N PHE A 322 5.19 3.36 5.53
CA PHE A 322 6.60 3.11 5.84
C PHE A 322 7.53 3.56 4.72
N ARG A 323 7.21 3.24 3.45
CA ARG A 323 7.99 3.72 2.30
C ARG A 323 8.12 5.24 2.30
N GLY A 324 7.00 5.95 2.44
CA GLY A 324 7.01 7.42 2.50
C GLY A 324 7.78 7.98 3.71
N ALA A 325 7.65 7.35 4.87
CA ALA A 325 8.38 7.75 6.08
C ALA A 325 9.91 7.53 5.95
N LEU A 326 10.33 6.38 5.43
CA LEU A 326 11.73 6.05 5.21
C LEU A 326 12.36 6.98 4.17
N ASP A 327 11.68 7.25 3.06
CA ASP A 327 12.22 8.08 1.99
C ASP A 327 12.42 9.53 2.39
N SER A 328 11.55 10.03 3.26
CA SER A 328 11.64 11.39 3.77
C SER A 328 12.63 11.55 4.92
N GLY A 329 13.20 10.44 5.42
CA GLY A 329 14.01 10.42 6.64
C GLY A 329 13.22 10.87 7.87
N ALA A 330 11.92 10.58 7.92
CA ALA A 330 11.06 11.01 9.02
C ALA A 330 11.51 10.37 10.35
N GLU A 331 11.52 11.15 11.43
CA GLU A 331 11.80 10.63 12.78
C GLU A 331 10.57 9.96 13.42
N ARG A 332 9.36 10.25 12.88
CA ARG A 332 8.08 9.71 13.36
C ARG A 332 7.01 9.74 12.26
N ILE A 333 6.04 8.83 12.31
CA ILE A 333 4.80 8.94 11.50
C ILE A 333 3.79 9.82 12.26
N ASN A 334 3.75 11.10 11.90
CA ASN A 334 2.92 12.10 12.57
C ASN A 334 1.48 12.21 11.99
N ASP A 335 0.63 13.01 12.64
CA ASP A 335 -0.77 13.20 12.24
C ASP A 335 -0.95 13.79 10.84
N ASN A 336 -0.01 14.62 10.35
CA ASN A 336 -0.06 15.14 8.98
C ASN A 336 0.20 14.02 7.97
N MET A 337 1.16 13.13 8.24
CA MET A 337 1.43 11.96 7.41
C MET A 337 0.24 11.00 7.39
N LYS A 338 -0.38 10.73 8.54
CA LYS A 338 -1.61 9.91 8.62
C LYS A 338 -2.75 10.54 7.82
N ARG A 339 -2.96 11.85 7.95
CA ARG A 339 -3.96 12.61 7.16
C ARG A 339 -3.69 12.53 5.66
N ALA A 340 -2.43 12.65 5.24
CA ALA A 340 -2.05 12.56 3.84
C ALA A 340 -2.29 11.15 3.29
N CYS A 341 -1.95 10.12 4.07
CA CYS A 341 -2.25 8.71 3.75
C CYS A 341 -3.75 8.49 3.53
N ILE A 342 -4.60 8.96 4.47
CA ILE A 342 -6.07 8.90 4.37
C ILE A 342 -6.56 9.53 3.06
N LYS A 343 -6.11 10.75 2.76
CA LYS A 343 -6.53 11.48 1.56
C LYS A 343 -6.08 10.81 0.27
N ALA A 344 -4.86 10.28 0.24
CA ALA A 344 -4.30 9.58 -0.91
C ALA A 344 -5.06 8.29 -1.23
N ILE A 345 -5.36 7.47 -0.22
CA ILE A 345 -6.19 6.25 -0.40
C ILE A 345 -7.59 6.62 -0.89
N ALA A 346 -8.20 7.66 -0.31
CA ALA A 346 -9.52 8.12 -0.72
C ALA A 346 -9.52 8.64 -2.17
N GLU A 347 -8.49 9.36 -2.59
CA GLU A 347 -8.34 9.89 -3.95
C GLU A 347 -8.21 8.79 -5.01
N ILE A 348 -7.49 7.70 -4.72
CA ILE A 348 -7.37 6.56 -5.64
C ILE A 348 -8.76 6.00 -5.98
N ALA A 349 -9.61 5.72 -4.99
CA ALA A 349 -10.97 5.24 -5.25
C ALA A 349 -11.84 6.27 -5.98
N ARG A 350 -11.68 7.58 -5.69
CA ARG A 350 -12.46 8.64 -6.36
C ARG A 350 -12.17 8.76 -7.85
N ASN A 351 -10.99 8.35 -8.28
CA ASN A 351 -10.58 8.41 -9.68
C ASN A 351 -10.95 7.14 -10.46
N ASP A 352 -11.66 6.20 -9.84
CA ASP A 352 -12.17 5.00 -10.51
C ASP A 352 -13.54 5.28 -11.14
N GLU A 353 -13.80 4.72 -12.32
CA GLU A 353 -15.11 4.83 -12.99
C GLU A 353 -16.23 4.23 -12.13
N GLU A 354 -15.89 3.22 -11.32
CA GLU A 354 -16.80 2.51 -10.42
C GLU A 354 -17.06 3.26 -9.09
N PHE A 355 -16.43 4.42 -8.84
CA PHE A 355 -16.59 5.16 -7.58
C PHE A 355 -18.06 5.38 -7.21
N GLY A 356 -18.46 4.89 -6.03
CA GLY A 356 -19.85 4.91 -5.61
C GLY A 356 -20.08 4.18 -4.30
N VAL A 357 -21.35 3.94 -3.97
CA VAL A 357 -21.78 3.34 -2.68
C VAL A 357 -21.15 1.97 -2.39
N ASP A 358 -20.81 1.23 -3.44
CA ASP A 358 -20.15 -0.09 -3.37
C ASP A 358 -18.64 -0.03 -3.69
N HIS A 359 -18.07 1.17 -3.89
CA HIS A 359 -16.64 1.37 -4.21
C HIS A 359 -16.11 2.69 -3.62
N ILE A 360 -16.10 2.80 -2.29
CA ILE A 360 -15.53 3.95 -1.55
C ILE A 360 -14.07 3.74 -1.11
N ILE A 361 -13.56 2.51 -1.23
CA ILE A 361 -12.19 2.12 -0.84
C ILE A 361 -11.59 1.37 -2.05
N PRO A 362 -10.35 1.67 -2.47
CA PRO A 362 -9.77 1.02 -3.63
C PRO A 362 -9.37 -0.42 -3.32
N SER A 363 -9.06 -1.20 -4.37
CA SER A 363 -8.58 -2.56 -4.20
C SER A 363 -7.26 -2.60 -3.42
N ALA A 364 -7.10 -3.60 -2.53
CA ALA A 364 -5.86 -3.82 -1.79
C ALA A 364 -4.65 -4.17 -2.68
N LEU A 365 -4.89 -4.54 -3.95
CA LEU A 365 -3.88 -4.85 -4.95
C LEU A 365 -3.73 -3.73 -6.00
N ASP A 366 -4.26 -2.54 -5.73
CA ASP A 366 -4.14 -1.41 -6.64
C ASP A 366 -2.70 -0.95 -6.78
N GLU A 367 -2.15 -1.05 -8.00
CA GLU A 367 -0.75 -0.73 -8.29
C GLU A 367 -0.43 0.76 -8.07
N ARG A 368 -1.43 1.66 -8.05
CA ARG A 368 -1.24 3.10 -7.82
C ARG A 368 -0.86 3.42 -6.37
N LEU A 369 -1.21 2.55 -5.42
CA LEU A 369 -0.98 2.76 -3.98
C LEU A 369 0.51 3.02 -3.68
N GLY A 370 1.40 2.24 -4.30
CA GLY A 370 2.85 2.34 -4.14
C GLY A 370 3.38 3.75 -4.35
N LEU A 371 2.93 4.40 -5.41
CA LEU A 371 3.37 5.76 -5.74
C LEU A 371 2.58 6.82 -4.98
N VAL A 372 1.24 6.77 -5.08
CA VAL A 372 0.37 7.86 -4.64
C VAL A 372 0.40 8.02 -3.13
N VAL A 373 0.30 6.91 -2.38
CA VAL A 373 0.27 6.95 -0.91
C VAL A 373 1.65 7.28 -0.35
N SER A 374 2.72 6.63 -0.83
CA SER A 374 4.07 6.89 -0.33
C SER A 374 4.52 8.32 -0.62
N LYS A 375 4.21 8.87 -1.81
CA LYS A 375 4.51 10.27 -2.15
C LYS A 375 3.81 11.23 -1.21
N ALA A 376 2.49 11.08 -1.03
CA ALA A 376 1.71 11.95 -0.15
C ALA A 376 2.23 11.92 1.31
N VAL A 377 2.60 10.73 1.79
CA VAL A 377 3.19 10.55 3.13
C VAL A 377 4.57 11.23 3.23
N ALA A 378 5.44 11.04 2.24
CA ALA A 378 6.75 11.66 2.21
C ALA A 378 6.65 13.20 2.18
N GLU A 379 5.72 13.75 1.39
CA GLU A 379 5.45 15.20 1.32
C GLU A 379 4.94 15.77 2.65
N ALA A 380 4.09 15.02 3.35
CA ALA A 380 3.53 15.46 4.62
C ALA A 380 4.48 15.31 5.82
N SER A 381 5.63 14.65 5.65
CA SER A 381 6.61 14.44 6.72
C SER A 381 7.29 15.73 7.19
N GLY A 382 7.43 16.72 6.30
CA GLY A 382 8.29 17.89 6.49
C GLY A 382 9.80 17.62 6.29
N GLY A 383 10.17 16.39 5.91
CA GLY A 383 11.54 15.96 5.62
C GLY A 383 11.97 16.23 4.18
N LYS A 384 13.18 15.77 3.83
CA LYS A 384 13.72 15.88 2.47
C LYS A 384 13.20 14.72 1.63
N ILE A 385 12.57 15.02 0.50
CA ILE A 385 12.05 14.01 -0.41
C ILE A 385 13.10 13.77 -1.51
N PRO A 386 13.34 12.51 -1.92
CA PRO A 386 14.18 12.22 -3.08
C PRO A 386 13.71 12.96 -4.33
N ASN A 387 14.67 13.51 -5.09
CA ASN A 387 14.37 14.06 -6.41
C ASN A 387 13.78 12.97 -7.30
N HIS A 388 12.74 13.30 -8.07
CA HIS A 388 12.09 12.37 -8.99
C HIS A 388 11.53 11.11 -8.30
N TYR A 389 10.79 11.34 -7.20
CA TYR A 389 10.25 10.32 -6.30
C TYR A 389 9.62 9.11 -6.98
N GLY A 390 8.88 9.31 -8.07
CA GLY A 390 8.29 8.20 -8.83
C GLY A 390 9.32 7.21 -9.40
N ARG A 391 10.46 7.69 -9.91
CA ARG A 391 11.57 6.83 -10.36
C ARG A 391 12.17 6.05 -9.21
N TYR A 392 12.31 6.72 -8.08
CA TYR A 392 12.88 6.14 -6.89
C TYR A 392 12.02 4.98 -6.37
N VAL A 393 10.69 5.17 -6.30
CA VAL A 393 9.76 4.09 -5.89
C VAL A 393 9.75 2.95 -6.90
N GLU A 394 9.68 3.23 -8.20
CA GLU A 394 9.72 2.19 -9.25
C GLU A 394 11.04 1.40 -9.19
N LYS A 395 12.17 2.07 -8.92
CA LYS A 395 13.47 1.39 -8.74
C LYS A 395 13.42 0.38 -7.60
N MET A 396 12.77 0.73 -6.50
CA MET A 396 12.66 -0.13 -5.31
C MET A 396 11.66 -1.29 -5.52
N LEU A 397 10.64 -1.10 -6.36
CA LEU A 397 9.63 -2.12 -6.65
C LEU A 397 10.07 -3.13 -7.72
N ASN A 398 11.03 -2.77 -8.57
CA ASN A 398 11.36 -3.53 -9.76
C ASN A 398 12.85 -3.85 -9.84
N GLU A 399 13.22 -5.11 -9.63
CA GLU A 399 14.61 -5.58 -9.65
C GLU A 399 15.32 -5.29 -11.00
N ASN A 400 14.57 -5.28 -12.10
CA ASN A 400 15.10 -5.02 -13.45
C ASN A 400 15.38 -3.54 -13.72
N SER A 401 14.87 -2.63 -12.90
CA SER A 401 15.02 -1.17 -13.07
C SER A 401 16.48 -0.71 -13.02
N SER A 402 17.33 -1.40 -12.25
CA SER A 402 18.74 -1.07 -12.04
C SER A 402 19.52 -1.04 -13.35
N LYS A 403 19.23 -1.95 -14.29
CA LYS A 403 19.85 -2.00 -15.62
C LYS A 403 19.53 -0.75 -16.45
N TYR A 404 18.31 -0.22 -16.33
CA TYR A 404 17.86 0.96 -17.06
C TYR A 404 18.35 2.25 -16.42
N PHE A 405 18.36 2.35 -15.10
CA PHE A 405 18.82 3.55 -14.40
C PHE A 405 20.34 3.71 -14.44
N ASN A 406 21.11 2.63 -14.43
CA ASN A 406 22.58 2.69 -14.52
C ASN A 406 23.09 3.22 -15.88
N ILE A 407 22.28 3.17 -16.95
CA ILE A 407 22.62 3.80 -18.25
C ILE A 407 22.63 5.33 -18.12
N PHE A 408 21.89 5.89 -17.16
CA PHE A 408 21.75 7.34 -16.96
C PHE A 408 22.48 7.86 -15.72
N ASP A 409 23.12 6.98 -14.94
CA ASP A 409 23.75 7.29 -13.65
C ASP A 409 25.25 7.57 -13.76
N GLN A 410 25.68 8.27 -14.81
CA GLN A 410 27.03 8.83 -14.87
C GLN A 410 27.05 10.27 -14.34
N SER A 411 27.09 10.39 -13.01
CA SER A 411 27.73 11.43 -12.19
C SER A 411 27.48 12.94 -12.45
N LYS A 412 26.62 13.34 -13.39
CA LYS A 412 26.29 14.76 -13.59
C LYS A 412 24.90 15.03 -13.05
N SER A 413 24.84 15.92 -12.05
CA SER A 413 23.61 16.64 -11.69
C SER A 413 22.86 17.01 -12.97
N MET A 414 21.62 16.53 -13.08
CA MET A 414 20.85 16.67 -14.31
C MET A 414 20.61 18.16 -14.58
N ASN A 415 21.32 18.73 -15.55
CA ASN A 415 21.07 20.10 -15.96
C ASN A 415 19.83 20.07 -16.85
N ILE A 416 18.66 20.25 -16.21
CA ILE A 416 17.34 20.20 -16.86
C ILE A 416 17.31 21.10 -18.09
N SER A 417 18.06 22.21 -18.13
CA SER A 417 18.10 23.09 -19.29
C SER A 417 18.54 22.41 -20.59
N ASN A 418 19.45 21.42 -20.52
CA ASN A 418 20.05 20.73 -21.67
C ASN A 418 19.42 19.38 -22.02
N THR A 419 18.31 18.99 -21.37
CA THR A 419 17.63 17.73 -21.66
C THR A 419 16.61 17.92 -22.80
N PRO A 420 16.52 16.99 -23.77
CA PRO A 420 15.49 17.00 -24.81
C PRO A 420 14.09 17.17 -24.22
N ASN A 421 13.22 17.94 -24.87
CA ASN A 421 11.90 18.27 -24.34
C ASN A 421 11.08 17.03 -23.97
N ALA A 422 11.20 15.93 -24.71
CA ALA A 422 10.55 14.65 -24.39
C ALA A 422 10.92 14.11 -23.00
N VAL A 423 12.19 14.25 -22.57
CA VAL A 423 12.66 13.81 -21.25
C VAL A 423 12.15 14.74 -20.14
N LYS A 424 12.05 16.05 -20.41
CA LYS A 424 11.42 17.01 -19.48
C LYS A 424 9.94 16.70 -19.26
N GLU A 425 9.22 16.31 -20.32
CA GLU A 425 7.81 15.92 -20.22
C GLU A 425 7.63 14.59 -19.47
N ILE A 426 8.52 13.61 -19.63
CA ILE A 426 8.54 12.39 -18.81
C ILE A 426 8.77 12.70 -17.33
N TYR A 427 9.70 13.62 -17.02
CA TYR A 427 9.95 14.05 -15.64
C TYR A 427 8.78 14.83 -15.03
N LYS A 428 8.08 15.66 -15.82
CA LYS A 428 6.84 16.33 -15.40
C LYS A 428 5.70 15.33 -15.17
N ALA A 429 5.52 14.34 -16.04
CA ALA A 429 4.48 13.32 -15.90
C ALA A 429 4.64 12.47 -14.63
N TRP A 430 5.87 12.26 -14.17
CA TRP A 430 6.15 11.56 -12.90
C TRP A 430 6.09 12.44 -11.66
N ASP A 431 5.98 13.76 -11.80
CA ASP A 431 5.94 14.71 -10.69
C ASP A 431 4.63 15.52 -10.58
N ILE A 432 3.61 15.20 -11.38
CA ILE A 432 2.33 15.94 -11.40
C ILE A 432 1.14 15.04 -10.99
N SER A 433 0.30 15.61 -10.12
CA SER A 433 -1.11 15.22 -9.87
C SER A 433 -1.89 15.32 -11.18
N ILE A 434 -2.18 14.17 -11.80
CA ILE A 434 -2.98 14.10 -13.02
C ILE A 434 -4.40 14.56 -12.67
N LYS A 435 -4.73 15.80 -13.03
CA LYS A 435 -6.12 16.19 -13.26
C LYS A 435 -6.53 15.62 -14.62
N GLU A 436 -7.57 14.80 -14.58
CA GLU A 436 -8.37 14.26 -15.66
C GLU A 436 -8.22 14.98 -17.02
N ASP A 437 -7.72 14.23 -18.01
CA ASP A 437 -8.16 14.41 -19.40
C ASP A 437 -9.07 13.23 -19.75
N THR A 438 -10.37 13.41 -19.50
CA THR A 438 -11.43 12.42 -19.71
C THR A 438 -11.81 12.24 -21.20
N ASN A 439 -11.10 12.86 -22.15
CA ASN A 439 -11.43 12.76 -23.57
C ASN A 439 -10.50 11.84 -24.38
N ALA A 440 -9.45 11.28 -23.77
CA ALA A 440 -8.57 10.35 -24.46
C ALA A 440 -9.03 8.90 -24.23
N ASN A 441 -9.78 8.35 -25.20
CA ASN A 441 -10.24 6.96 -25.19
C ASN A 441 -9.08 5.96 -25.35
N TYR A 442 -8.26 5.75 -24.32
CA TYR A 442 -7.26 4.68 -24.28
C TYR A 442 -7.76 3.54 -23.40
N LYS A 443 -8.32 2.49 -24.04
CA LYS A 443 -8.82 1.31 -23.33
C LYS A 443 -7.72 0.25 -23.18
N LEU A 444 -7.26 0.04 -21.96
CA LEU A 444 -6.37 -1.07 -21.60
C LEU A 444 -7.20 -2.34 -21.47
N MET A 445 -6.96 -3.31 -22.34
CA MET A 445 -7.74 -4.56 -22.38
C MET A 445 -6.95 -5.73 -21.75
N PRO A 446 -7.62 -6.64 -21.02
CA PRO A 446 -7.05 -7.91 -20.60
C PRO A 446 -6.61 -8.75 -21.82
N LEU A 447 -5.51 -9.49 -21.66
CA LEU A 447 -4.87 -10.34 -22.69
C LEU A 447 -5.83 -11.35 -23.36
N GLU A 448 -6.96 -11.62 -22.73
CA GLU A 448 -7.88 -12.70 -23.08
C GLU A 448 -8.88 -12.33 -24.20
N LYS A 449 -8.90 -11.07 -24.70
CA LYS A 449 -9.93 -10.61 -25.67
C LYS A 449 -9.44 -9.66 -26.78
N SER A 450 -8.36 -9.97 -27.49
CA SER A 450 -7.97 -9.29 -28.75
C SER A 450 -6.98 -10.20 -29.53
N CYS A 451 -6.92 -10.35 -30.86
CA CYS A 451 -7.51 -9.67 -32.01
C CYS A 451 -7.78 -10.67 -33.16
N ASP A 452 -8.77 -10.36 -34.00
CA ASP A 452 -8.74 -10.65 -35.44
C ASP A 452 -7.55 -9.91 -36.09
N GLY A 453 -7.01 -10.46 -37.18
CA GLY A 453 -5.66 -10.21 -37.65
C GLY A 453 -5.22 -8.75 -37.94
N GLU A 454 -3.89 -8.65 -37.92
CA GLU A 454 -3.00 -7.75 -38.67
C GLU A 454 -2.37 -6.55 -37.91
N LYS A 455 -1.02 -6.58 -37.87
CA LYS A 455 -0.04 -5.60 -37.31
C LYS A 455 0.24 -5.73 -35.81
N LEU A 456 1.21 -6.61 -35.49
CA LEU A 456 1.65 -6.89 -34.12
C LEU A 456 3.19 -7.01 -34.04
N VAL A 457 3.76 -6.42 -32.98
CA VAL A 457 5.16 -6.59 -32.54
C VAL A 457 5.12 -7.32 -31.20
N TRP A 458 5.79 -8.46 -31.07
CA TRP A 458 5.89 -9.19 -29.80
C TRP A 458 7.30 -9.06 -29.20
N PHE A 459 7.36 -8.77 -27.91
CA PHE A 459 8.60 -8.62 -27.14
C PHE A 459 8.90 -9.88 -26.32
N PHE A 460 10.13 -10.36 -26.38
CA PHE A 460 10.60 -11.53 -25.63
C PHE A 460 11.95 -11.26 -24.95
N GLY A 461 12.17 -11.88 -23.78
CA GLY A 461 13.50 -12.12 -23.22
C GLY A 461 14.32 -10.89 -22.77
N LEU A 462 13.82 -10.07 -21.84
CA LEU A 462 14.51 -8.84 -21.37
C LEU A 462 15.79 -9.07 -20.54
N GLU A 463 16.06 -10.29 -20.10
CA GLU A 463 17.16 -10.56 -19.15
C GLU A 463 18.51 -10.81 -19.86
N SER A 464 18.54 -11.64 -20.91
CA SER A 464 19.79 -12.17 -21.48
C SER A 464 19.85 -12.30 -23.01
N ASN A 465 18.71 -12.33 -23.70
CA ASN A 465 18.61 -12.48 -25.16
C ASN A 465 17.30 -11.86 -25.64
N PRO A 466 17.20 -10.52 -25.69
CA PRO A 466 16.00 -9.87 -26.18
C PRO A 466 15.80 -10.24 -27.63
N TRP A 467 14.57 -10.56 -28.01
CA TRP A 467 14.23 -10.79 -29.41
C TRP A 467 12.78 -10.41 -29.69
N ILE A 468 12.50 -10.08 -30.94
CA ILE A 468 11.21 -9.58 -31.39
C ILE A 468 10.67 -10.48 -32.51
N ALA A 469 9.34 -10.68 -32.53
CA ALA A 469 8.63 -11.34 -33.62
C ALA A 469 7.61 -10.40 -34.29
N TYR A 470 7.35 -10.64 -35.58
CA TYR A 470 6.43 -9.84 -36.40
C TYR A 470 5.35 -10.71 -37.06
N SER A 471 4.13 -10.17 -37.21
CA SER A 471 2.97 -10.91 -37.75
C SER A 471 2.78 -10.85 -39.26
N GLN A 472 3.39 -9.88 -39.94
CA GLN A 472 3.29 -9.74 -41.40
C GLN A 472 4.67 -9.56 -42.02
N ALA A 473 4.85 -10.15 -43.20
CA ALA A 473 6.07 -10.08 -43.98
C ALA A 473 6.04 -8.83 -44.86
N GLY A 474 6.98 -7.91 -44.63
CA GLY A 474 7.34 -6.86 -45.57
C GLY A 474 6.31 -5.75 -45.74
N GLY A 475 6.62 -4.57 -45.20
CA GLY A 475 5.87 -3.36 -45.49
C GLY A 475 6.54 -2.16 -44.83
N LYS A 476 6.30 -0.97 -45.38
CA LYS A 476 6.79 0.33 -44.87
C LYS A 476 6.64 0.49 -43.35
N VAL A 477 5.65 -0.15 -42.74
CA VAL A 477 5.38 -0.12 -41.30
C VAL A 477 6.44 -0.88 -40.48
N ILE A 478 7.00 -1.98 -40.99
CA ILE A 478 8.07 -2.72 -40.32
C ILE A 478 9.37 -1.93 -40.39
N ASP A 479 9.63 -1.30 -41.55
CA ASP A 479 10.78 -0.41 -41.71
C ASP A 479 10.63 0.82 -40.80
N GLN A 480 9.43 1.39 -40.69
CA GLN A 480 9.11 2.45 -39.73
C GLN A 480 9.32 2.01 -38.27
N ILE A 481 8.87 0.82 -37.87
CA ILE A 481 9.10 0.31 -36.51
C ILE A 481 10.61 0.07 -36.27
N LYS A 482 11.33 -0.47 -37.25
CA LYS A 482 12.79 -0.66 -37.14
C LYS A 482 13.53 0.68 -37.03
N GLU A 483 13.10 1.71 -37.75
CA GLU A 483 13.60 3.08 -37.66
C GLU A 483 13.21 3.76 -36.34
N MET A 484 11.99 3.56 -35.85
CA MET A 484 11.44 4.19 -34.64
C MET A 484 12.13 3.77 -33.34
N PHE A 485 12.72 2.58 -33.30
CA PHE A 485 13.22 1.99 -32.04
C PHE A 485 14.70 1.59 -32.07
N ASP A 486 15.42 1.89 -33.16
CA ASP A 486 16.85 1.59 -33.36
C ASP A 486 17.25 0.19 -32.88
N PHE A 487 16.54 -0.84 -33.38
CA PHE A 487 16.69 -2.23 -32.94
C PHE A 487 17.89 -2.96 -33.57
N THR A 488 18.95 -2.25 -33.96
CA THR A 488 20.04 -2.80 -34.81
C THR A 488 20.77 -4.00 -34.20
N ASP A 489 20.77 -4.14 -32.87
CA ASP A 489 21.47 -5.21 -32.14
C ASP A 489 20.53 -6.31 -31.58
N ILE A 490 19.24 -6.29 -31.93
CA ILE A 490 18.26 -7.25 -31.42
C ILE A 490 17.95 -8.33 -32.48
N PRO A 491 18.19 -9.62 -32.19
CA PRO A 491 17.75 -10.71 -33.04
C PRO A 491 16.25 -10.63 -33.32
N HIS A 492 15.87 -10.67 -34.59
CA HIS A 492 14.47 -10.68 -34.99
C HIS A 492 14.10 -11.97 -35.70
N VAL A 493 12.91 -12.48 -35.42
CA VAL A 493 12.31 -13.60 -36.17
C VAL A 493 11.31 -12.99 -37.16
N PRO A 494 11.61 -13.00 -38.47
CA PRO A 494 10.96 -12.08 -39.38
C PRO A 494 9.51 -12.44 -39.73
N ILE A 495 9.05 -13.68 -39.53
CA ILE A 495 7.73 -14.11 -40.01
C ILE A 495 7.19 -15.26 -39.14
N VAL A 496 6.08 -15.03 -38.43
CA VAL A 496 5.32 -16.10 -37.75
C VAL A 496 3.85 -16.04 -38.15
N SER A 497 3.27 -17.19 -38.51
CA SER A 497 1.84 -17.31 -38.79
C SER A 497 1.02 -16.99 -37.53
N LEU A 498 -0.25 -16.66 -37.69
CA LEU A 498 -1.15 -16.36 -36.57
C LEU A 498 -1.22 -17.52 -35.54
N GLU A 499 -1.09 -18.76 -36.02
CA GLU A 499 -0.99 -19.95 -35.18
C GLU A 499 0.36 -20.05 -34.44
N GLN A 500 1.47 -19.70 -35.09
CA GLN A 500 2.78 -19.61 -34.46
C GLN A 500 2.83 -18.49 -33.42
N CYS A 501 2.15 -17.36 -33.65
CA CYS A 501 2.01 -16.26 -32.70
C CYS A 501 1.35 -16.73 -31.39
N ARG A 502 0.26 -17.51 -31.48
CA ARG A 502 -0.39 -18.11 -30.30
C ARG A 502 0.51 -19.08 -29.54
N ASN A 503 1.46 -19.72 -30.23
CA ASN A 503 2.44 -20.59 -29.58
C ASN A 503 3.57 -19.79 -28.92
N LEU A 504 3.93 -18.63 -29.48
CA LEU A 504 4.91 -17.72 -28.89
C LEU A 504 4.37 -17.05 -27.61
N GLU A 505 3.11 -16.63 -27.58
CA GLU A 505 2.49 -16.03 -26.39
C GLU A 505 2.45 -17.00 -25.18
N LYS A 506 2.40 -18.30 -25.45
CA LYS A 506 2.45 -19.36 -24.43
C LYS A 506 3.86 -19.54 -23.83
N ARG A 507 4.90 -18.94 -24.42
CA ARG A 507 6.25 -19.07 -23.88
C ARG A 507 6.38 -18.28 -22.57
N LYS A 508 7.19 -18.83 -21.65
CA LYS A 508 7.44 -18.19 -20.35
C LYS A 508 8.09 -16.82 -20.50
N ASP A 509 8.96 -16.65 -21.51
CA ASP A 509 9.73 -15.44 -21.82
C ASP A 509 8.98 -14.39 -22.64
N PHE A 510 7.71 -14.63 -22.99
CA PHE A 510 6.86 -13.60 -23.62
C PHE A 510 6.65 -12.43 -22.65
N CYS A 511 6.93 -11.20 -23.07
CA CYS A 511 6.85 -10.01 -22.21
C CYS A 511 5.61 -9.17 -22.51
N GLY A 512 5.18 -9.11 -23.77
CA GLY A 512 4.02 -8.34 -24.21
C GLY A 512 4.03 -8.08 -25.72
N ARG A 513 2.99 -7.43 -26.21
CA ARG A 513 2.79 -7.10 -27.61
C ARG A 513 2.28 -5.67 -27.81
N LEU A 514 2.54 -5.16 -29.00
CA LEU A 514 2.09 -3.88 -29.50
C LEU A 514 1.31 -4.10 -30.80
N SER A 515 0.11 -3.54 -30.90
CA SER A 515 -0.74 -3.58 -32.09
C SER A 515 -0.96 -2.19 -32.65
N LEU A 516 -1.11 -2.11 -33.97
CA LEU A 516 -1.42 -0.87 -34.68
C LEU A 516 -2.82 -0.89 -35.34
N ASP A 517 -3.67 -1.86 -35.01
CA ASP A 517 -5.03 -1.92 -35.55
C ASP A 517 -5.97 -0.92 -34.84
N LYS A 518 -6.38 0.12 -35.60
CA LYS A 518 -7.19 1.26 -35.14
C LYS A 518 -6.54 2.05 -34.00
N GLY A 519 -5.24 2.31 -34.12
CA GLY A 519 -4.42 3.03 -33.14
C GLY A 519 -3.40 2.14 -32.44
N LEU A 520 -2.53 2.75 -31.64
CA LEU A 520 -1.52 2.04 -30.86
C LEU A 520 -2.17 1.34 -29.67
N LYS A 521 -2.18 0.00 -29.65
CA LYS A 521 -2.59 -0.81 -28.50
C LYS A 521 -1.40 -1.54 -27.92
N MET A 522 -1.31 -1.60 -26.61
CA MET A 522 -0.17 -2.15 -25.89
C MET A 522 -0.65 -3.12 -24.81
N GLU A 523 -0.09 -4.33 -24.80
CA GLU A 523 -0.49 -5.41 -23.89
C GLU A 523 0.76 -6.10 -23.34
N PHE A 524 1.03 -5.97 -22.04
CA PHE A 524 2.22 -6.58 -21.40
C PHE A 524 1.82 -7.49 -20.24
N LYS A 525 2.67 -8.48 -19.92
CA LYS A 525 2.52 -9.28 -18.70
C LYS A 525 2.62 -8.37 -17.46
N GLN A 526 1.86 -8.72 -16.44
CA GLN A 526 1.84 -8.01 -15.16
C GLN A 526 3.27 -7.90 -14.58
N GLY A 527 3.70 -6.68 -14.23
CA GLY A 527 5.06 -6.34 -13.80
C GLY A 527 6.03 -5.83 -14.89
N LEU A 528 5.74 -6.05 -16.19
CA LEU A 528 6.56 -5.56 -17.31
C LEU A 528 5.97 -4.33 -18.01
N ARG A 529 4.74 -3.98 -17.66
CA ARG A 529 3.96 -2.90 -18.26
C ARG A 529 4.62 -1.53 -18.11
N ASN A 530 5.17 -1.23 -16.93
CA ASN A 530 5.84 0.04 -16.66
C ASN A 530 7.16 0.17 -17.41
N ILE A 531 7.94 -0.92 -17.53
CA ILE A 531 9.22 -0.96 -18.24
C ILE A 531 9.02 -0.73 -19.74
N ALA A 532 8.08 -1.43 -20.37
CA ALA A 532 7.88 -1.29 -21.81
C ALA A 532 7.28 0.08 -22.18
N TYR A 533 6.41 0.63 -21.33
CA TYR A 533 5.92 2.00 -21.47
C TYR A 533 7.05 3.02 -21.40
N LEU A 534 8.00 2.83 -20.46
CA LEU A 534 9.24 3.60 -20.34
C LEU A 534 10.09 3.51 -21.61
N THR A 535 10.35 2.30 -22.13
CA THR A 535 11.19 2.07 -23.31
C THR A 535 10.61 2.74 -24.57
N LEU A 536 9.29 2.73 -24.72
CA LEU A 536 8.58 3.36 -25.84
C LEU A 536 8.47 4.90 -25.71
N LEU A 537 8.38 5.43 -24.49
CA LEU A 537 8.46 6.88 -24.25
C LEU A 537 9.88 7.42 -24.50
N LEU A 538 10.89 6.62 -24.16
CA LEU A 538 12.30 6.97 -24.37
C LEU A 538 12.74 6.86 -25.83
N SER A 539 12.00 6.14 -26.68
CA SER A 539 12.31 6.00 -28.12
C SER A 539 11.79 7.15 -29.01
N GLY A 540 11.15 8.17 -28.43
CA GLY A 540 10.90 9.43 -29.15
C GLY A 540 9.83 9.40 -30.23
N VAL A 541 8.71 8.69 -30.02
CA VAL A 541 7.57 8.73 -30.93
C VAL A 541 6.91 10.11 -30.93
N GLU A 542 7.20 10.93 -31.94
CA GLU A 542 6.42 12.14 -32.26
C GLU A 542 5.13 11.75 -33.00
N TYR A 543 4.02 12.44 -32.72
CA TYR A 543 2.82 12.38 -33.57
C TYR A 543 2.41 13.78 -34.01
N GLU A 544 2.04 13.88 -35.29
CA GLU A 544 1.51 15.09 -35.91
C GLU A 544 -0.02 15.09 -35.73
N GLN A 545 -0.55 16.12 -35.08
CA GLN A 545 -1.99 16.30 -34.92
C GLN A 545 -2.58 16.64 -36.30
N THR A 546 -3.17 15.67 -36.98
CA THR A 546 -4.02 15.95 -38.13
C THR A 546 -5.46 16.04 -37.67
N SER A 547 -6.08 17.18 -37.97
CA SER A 547 -7.48 17.45 -37.68
C SER A 547 -8.38 16.58 -38.54
N ASN A 548 -8.77 15.41 -38.01
CA ASN A 548 -10.06 14.75 -38.25
C ASN A 548 -10.29 13.66 -37.20
#